data_AF-A0A3N9RZF9-F1
#
_entry.id   AF-A0A3N9RZF9-F1
#
_cell.length_a   1.000
_cell.length_b   1.000
_cell.length_c   1.000
_cell.angle_alpha   90.00
_cell.angle_beta   90.00
_cell.angle_gamma   90.00
#
_symmetry.space_group_name_H-M   'P 1'
#
loop_
_entity.id
_entity.type
_entity.pdbx_description
1 polymer ?
#
loop_
_entity_poly.entity_id
_entity_poly.type
_entity_poly.pdbx_seq_one_letter_code
_entity_poly.pdbx_strand_id
1 'polypeptide(L)'
;MNDQAIINPAASVVPPPRPIRPLARPVPRAVVWLTVLALVVAGGLTLWRVAPAGWWKGDARSSVVRVALPNAPLPFRVEDLSVDPDKLEKISPTDAVARNAAIPLTTEKSPAARTFSLVSGQASDWERAVECLTTAIYYEAALEPVDGQRAVAQVILNRVRHPLYPKTVCGVVYEGHERRTGCQFSFTCDGSLVRKPVTALWDRARKIAAAALAGSVYTPVGWSTNYHADYVVPVWITKLLKVSVVGRHIFYRLPGTFGSPGAFNLAYAGNEPVFTGQDQALALDETLTQVDEGGVVSAARRPLLANSESINSAPATPTRPTARWLLSMEATTPDSASASAAAAGAPASAAGGDKTGGAAAGKRMIVPNP
;
A
#
# COMPACT_ATOMS: atom_id res chain seq x y z
N MET A 1 32.45 -33.60 -94.58
CA MET A 1 32.72 -33.70 -93.13
C MET A 1 31.63 -32.89 -92.44
N ASN A 2 30.56 -33.54 -91.96
CA ASN A 2 30.39 -34.01 -90.56
C ASN A 2 30.44 -32.82 -89.58
N ASP A 3 29.49 -32.60 -88.68
CA ASP A 3 28.71 -33.58 -87.93
C ASP A 3 27.37 -33.03 -87.41
N GLN A 4 26.48 -33.99 -87.14
CA GLN A 4 25.13 -33.89 -86.61
C GLN A 4 25.09 -33.38 -85.16
N ALA A 5 24.05 -32.62 -84.81
CA ALA A 5 23.50 -32.62 -83.45
C ALA A 5 22.01 -32.29 -83.47
N ILE A 6 21.22 -33.30 -83.10
CA ILE A 6 19.77 -33.39 -83.02
C ILE A 6 19.26 -32.71 -81.73
N ILE A 7 18.25 -31.85 -81.81
CA ILE A 7 17.36 -31.53 -80.67
C ILE A 7 15.91 -31.46 -81.16
N ASN A 8 15.11 -32.43 -80.72
CA ASN A 8 13.66 -32.52 -80.93
C ASN A 8 12.90 -31.55 -79.99
N PRO A 9 11.82 -30.88 -80.44
CA PRO A 9 10.97 -30.08 -79.57
C PRO A 9 9.99 -30.97 -78.77
N ALA A 10 9.98 -30.81 -77.45
CA ALA A 10 9.06 -31.48 -76.55
C ALA A 10 7.62 -30.97 -76.73
N ALA A 11 6.71 -31.87 -77.09
CA ALA A 11 5.28 -31.62 -77.14
C ALA A 11 4.70 -31.55 -75.70
N SER A 12 4.04 -30.44 -75.39
CA SER A 12 3.28 -30.23 -74.15
C SER A 12 1.99 -31.07 -74.16
N VAL A 13 1.91 -32.05 -73.28
CA VAL A 13 0.71 -32.87 -73.05
C VAL A 13 -0.33 -32.05 -72.27
N VAL A 14 -1.50 -31.81 -72.86
CA VAL A 14 -2.65 -31.17 -72.22
C VAL A 14 -3.47 -32.24 -71.47
N PRO A 15 -3.76 -32.10 -70.16
CA PRO A 15 -4.59 -33.05 -69.43
C PRO A 15 -6.09 -32.88 -69.76
N PRO A 16 -6.91 -33.94 -69.66
CA PRO A 16 -8.34 -33.90 -69.99
C PRO A 16 -9.15 -33.08 -68.97
N PRO A 17 -10.29 -32.48 -69.39
CA PRO A 17 -11.15 -31.70 -68.50
C PRO A 17 -11.83 -32.58 -67.45
N ARG A 18 -11.90 -32.08 -66.21
CA ARG A 18 -12.59 -32.74 -65.08
C ARG A 18 -14.11 -32.60 -65.21
N PRO A 19 -14.90 -33.62 -64.82
CA PRO A 19 -16.36 -33.51 -64.81
C PRO A 19 -16.84 -32.49 -63.77
N ILE A 20 -17.70 -31.56 -64.20
CA ILE A 20 -18.29 -30.52 -63.35
C ILE A 20 -19.43 -31.16 -62.52
N ARG A 21 -19.26 -31.21 -61.19
CA ARG A 21 -20.35 -31.59 -60.28
C ARG A 21 -21.39 -30.46 -60.22
N PRO A 22 -22.70 -30.76 -60.23
CA PRO A 22 -23.73 -29.73 -60.07
C PRO A 22 -23.60 -29.08 -58.69
N LEU A 23 -23.46 -27.76 -58.67
CA LEU A 23 -23.47 -26.95 -57.46
C LEU A 23 -24.82 -27.09 -56.77
N ALA A 24 -24.81 -27.58 -55.52
CA ALA A 24 -25.98 -27.58 -54.65
C ALA A 24 -26.50 -26.15 -54.50
N ARG A 25 -27.81 -25.95 -54.64
CA ARG A 25 -28.43 -24.63 -54.53
C ARG A 25 -28.17 -24.04 -53.14
N PRO A 26 -27.70 -22.79 -53.03
CA PRO A 26 -27.45 -22.18 -51.73
C PRO A 26 -28.78 -21.99 -51.00
N VAL A 27 -28.85 -22.48 -49.76
CA VAL A 27 -29.98 -22.21 -48.86
C VAL A 27 -30.03 -20.70 -48.62
N PRO A 28 -31.18 -20.04 -48.81
CA PRO A 28 -31.28 -18.59 -48.64
C PRO A 28 -30.89 -18.21 -47.21
N ARG A 29 -29.99 -17.23 -47.07
CA ARG A 29 -29.46 -16.75 -45.78
C ARG A 29 -30.55 -16.44 -44.76
N ALA A 30 -31.72 -15.99 -45.20
CA ALA A 30 -32.88 -15.75 -44.35
C ALA A 30 -33.37 -17.01 -43.62
N VAL A 31 -33.34 -18.18 -44.27
CA VAL A 31 -33.74 -19.46 -43.66
C VAL A 31 -32.73 -19.89 -42.60
N VAL A 32 -31.43 -19.65 -42.83
CA VAL A 32 -30.38 -19.92 -41.82
C VAL A 32 -30.51 -18.99 -40.61
N TRP A 33 -30.80 -17.71 -40.83
CA TRP A 33 -31.01 -16.77 -39.71
C TRP A 33 -32.27 -17.05 -38.91
N LEU A 34 -33.37 -17.44 -39.58
CA LEU A 34 -34.62 -17.80 -38.90
C LEU A 34 -34.48 -19.08 -38.07
N THR A 35 -33.74 -20.08 -38.55
CA THR A 35 -33.50 -21.31 -37.77
C THR A 35 -32.58 -21.07 -36.57
N VAL A 36 -31.54 -20.25 -36.72
CA VAL A 36 -30.68 -19.85 -35.59
C VAL A 36 -31.45 -19.05 -34.56
N LEU A 37 -32.29 -18.09 -34.98
CA LEU A 37 -33.12 -17.30 -34.07
C LEU A 37 -34.12 -18.18 -33.31
N ALA A 38 -34.78 -19.12 -34.01
CA ALA A 38 -35.70 -20.06 -33.39
C ALA A 38 -35.02 -20.95 -32.34
N LEU A 39 -33.79 -21.41 -32.59
CA LEU A 39 -33.00 -22.19 -31.64
C LEU A 39 -32.57 -21.37 -30.41
N VAL A 40 -32.18 -20.10 -30.58
CA VAL A 40 -31.83 -19.22 -29.46
C VAL A 40 -33.04 -18.92 -28.58
N VAL A 41 -34.20 -18.65 -29.19
CA VAL A 41 -35.44 -18.38 -28.45
C VAL A 41 -35.91 -19.64 -27.70
N ALA A 42 -35.86 -20.82 -28.33
CA ALA A 42 -36.18 -22.08 -27.68
C ALA A 42 -35.20 -22.44 -26.54
N GLY A 43 -33.91 -22.16 -26.73
CA GLY A 43 -32.87 -22.33 -25.71
C GLY A 43 -33.04 -21.37 -24.51
N GLY A 44 -33.38 -20.10 -24.78
CA GLY A 44 -33.63 -19.11 -23.74
C GLY A 44 -34.88 -19.43 -22.90
N LEU A 45 -35.95 -19.89 -23.56
CA LEU A 45 -37.21 -20.28 -22.89
C LEU A 45 -37.06 -21.56 -22.05
N THR A 46 -36.24 -22.51 -22.48
CA THR A 46 -35.95 -23.72 -21.71
C THR A 46 -35.07 -23.42 -20.50
N LEU A 47 -34.04 -22.58 -20.64
CA LEU A 47 -33.22 -22.13 -19.50
C LEU A 47 -34.00 -21.31 -18.46
N TRP A 48 -35.00 -20.53 -18.88
CA TRP A 48 -35.85 -19.78 -17.95
C TRP A 48 -36.73 -20.69 -17.07
N ARG A 49 -37.14 -21.86 -17.57
CA ARG A 49 -37.98 -22.81 -16.81
C ARG A 49 -37.22 -23.71 -15.83
N VAL A 50 -35.90 -23.84 -16.00
CA VAL A 50 -35.05 -24.68 -15.12
C VAL A 50 -34.21 -23.83 -14.16
N ALA A 51 -34.19 -22.50 -14.32
CA ALA A 51 -33.52 -21.61 -13.39
C ALA A 51 -34.23 -21.66 -12.01
N PRO A 52 -33.55 -22.08 -10.93
CA PRO A 52 -34.14 -22.09 -9.60
C PRO A 52 -34.56 -20.66 -9.21
N ALA A 53 -35.74 -20.52 -8.59
CA ALA A 53 -36.43 -19.27 -8.26
C ALA A 53 -35.67 -18.31 -7.32
N GLY A 54 -34.38 -18.52 -7.06
CA GLY A 54 -33.51 -17.71 -6.22
C GLY A 54 -32.41 -16.93 -6.95
N TRP A 55 -32.15 -17.19 -8.24
CA TRP A 55 -30.96 -16.60 -8.91
C TRP A 55 -31.08 -15.10 -9.23
N TRP A 56 -32.31 -14.55 -9.24
CA TRP A 56 -32.57 -13.12 -9.51
C TRP A 56 -32.85 -12.30 -8.23
N LYS A 57 -32.94 -12.94 -7.07
CA LYS A 57 -32.93 -12.21 -5.80
C LYS A 57 -31.48 -11.89 -5.46
N GLY A 58 -31.01 -10.77 -5.97
CA GLY A 58 -29.87 -10.05 -5.42
C GLY A 58 -30.20 -9.65 -3.99
N ASP A 59 -30.07 -10.60 -3.07
CA ASP A 59 -29.94 -10.31 -1.66
C ASP A 59 -28.66 -9.49 -1.53
N ALA A 60 -28.81 -8.16 -1.43
CA ALA A 60 -27.78 -7.24 -0.94
C ALA A 60 -27.51 -7.54 0.54
N ARG A 61 -27.17 -8.79 0.86
CA ARG A 61 -26.58 -9.16 2.13
C ARG A 61 -25.15 -8.71 2.04
N SER A 62 -24.86 -7.61 2.73
CA SER A 62 -23.50 -7.24 3.12
C SER A 62 -22.81 -8.51 3.62
N SER A 63 -21.98 -9.11 2.76
CA SER A 63 -21.27 -10.33 3.10
C SER A 63 -20.19 -9.90 4.08
N VAL A 64 -20.53 -9.95 5.37
CA VAL A 64 -19.54 -9.90 6.43
C VAL A 64 -18.68 -11.13 6.21
N VAL A 65 -17.55 -10.95 5.53
CA VAL A 65 -16.54 -12.00 5.33
C VAL A 65 -16.03 -12.36 6.73
N ARG A 66 -16.58 -13.42 7.31
CA ARG A 66 -16.09 -13.99 8.56
C ARG A 66 -14.82 -14.77 8.24
N VAL A 67 -13.71 -14.06 8.24
CA VAL A 67 -12.40 -14.69 8.21
C VAL A 67 -12.15 -15.32 9.57
N ALA A 68 -11.77 -16.59 9.59
CA ALA A 68 -11.23 -17.23 10.78
C ALA A 68 -9.99 -16.45 11.25
N LEU A 69 -10.13 -15.71 12.36
CA LEU A 69 -8.99 -15.21 13.12
C LEU A 69 -8.09 -16.40 13.48
N PRO A 70 -6.77 -16.20 13.62
CA PRO A 70 -5.94 -17.19 14.30
C PRO A 70 -6.62 -17.59 15.61
N ASN A 71 -6.80 -18.88 15.89
CA ASN A 71 -7.53 -19.41 17.06
C ASN A 71 -6.96 -18.98 18.43
N ALA A 72 -5.91 -18.14 18.46
CA ALA A 72 -5.40 -17.53 19.67
C ALA A 72 -6.15 -16.21 19.94
N PRO A 73 -6.77 -16.01 21.11
CA PRO A 73 -7.31 -14.71 21.47
C PRO A 73 -6.19 -13.67 21.51
N LEU A 74 -6.47 -12.44 21.04
CA LEU A 74 -5.56 -11.32 21.27
C LEU A 74 -5.36 -11.16 22.78
N PRO A 75 -4.14 -10.82 23.23
CA PRO A 75 -3.89 -10.58 24.65
C PRO A 75 -4.53 -9.28 25.16
N PHE A 76 -5.18 -8.50 24.28
CA PHE A 76 -5.85 -7.24 24.59
C PHE A 76 -7.04 -7.01 23.66
N ARG A 77 -7.92 -6.08 24.02
CA ARG A 77 -9.03 -5.65 23.17
C ARG A 77 -8.55 -4.67 22.10
N VAL A 78 -9.04 -4.80 20.87
CA VAL A 78 -8.65 -3.92 19.75
C VAL A 78 -8.98 -2.45 20.05
N GLU A 79 -10.10 -2.23 20.73
CA GLU A 79 -10.51 -0.89 21.21
C GLU A 79 -9.42 -0.21 22.07
N ASP A 80 -8.60 -0.97 22.79
CA ASP A 80 -7.52 -0.43 23.63
C ASP A 80 -6.34 0.12 22.82
N LEU A 81 -6.27 -0.17 21.52
CA LEU A 81 -5.24 0.35 20.61
C LEU A 81 -5.61 1.68 19.97
N SER A 82 -6.82 2.19 20.24
CA SER A 82 -7.21 3.54 19.83
C SER A 82 -6.47 4.59 20.66
N VAL A 83 -6.10 5.71 20.01
CA VAL A 83 -5.54 6.87 20.71
C VAL A 83 -6.72 7.71 21.21
N ASP A 84 -7.19 7.36 22.40
CA ASP A 84 -8.19 8.15 23.12
C ASP A 84 -7.47 9.31 23.84
N PRO A 85 -7.81 10.58 23.53
CA PRO A 85 -7.17 11.73 24.17
C PRO A 85 -7.31 11.72 25.69
N ASP A 86 -8.38 11.14 26.24
CA ASP A 86 -8.60 11.04 27.69
C ASP A 86 -7.72 9.96 28.34
N LYS A 87 -7.14 9.06 27.52
CA LYS A 87 -6.21 8.00 27.93
C LYS A 87 -4.75 8.33 27.62
N LEU A 88 -4.45 9.56 27.21
CA LEU A 88 -3.07 10.00 27.06
C LEU A 88 -2.48 10.34 28.42
N GLU A 89 -1.25 9.91 28.64
CA GLU A 89 -0.51 10.31 29.82
C GLU A 89 -0.23 11.82 29.77
N LYS A 90 -0.53 12.52 30.87
CA LYS A 90 -0.33 13.96 30.98
C LYS A 90 1.12 14.30 31.28
N ILE A 91 2.00 14.07 30.30
CA ILE A 91 3.42 14.41 30.35
C ILE A 91 3.76 15.55 29.39
N SER A 92 4.86 16.25 29.63
CA SER A 92 5.31 17.30 28.71
C SER A 92 5.74 16.70 27.37
N PRO A 93 5.63 17.43 26.24
CA PRO A 93 6.13 16.97 24.95
C PRO A 93 7.61 16.57 24.97
N THR A 94 8.44 17.27 25.74
CA THR A 94 9.86 16.97 25.88
C THR A 94 10.09 15.64 26.60
N ASP A 95 9.35 15.41 27.69
CA ASP A 95 9.43 14.15 28.44
C ASP A 95 8.88 12.98 27.63
N ALA A 96 7.83 13.21 26.83
CA ALA A 96 7.29 12.23 25.89
C ALA A 96 8.35 11.80 24.87
N VAL A 97 9.06 12.75 24.26
CA VAL A 97 10.15 12.46 23.32
C VAL A 97 11.25 11.65 24.01
N ALA A 98 11.68 12.05 25.20
CA ALA A 98 12.71 11.33 25.96
C ALA A 98 12.29 9.89 26.30
N ARG A 99 11.06 9.71 26.81
CA ARG A 99 10.51 8.38 27.12
C ARG A 99 10.38 7.51 25.88
N ASN A 100 9.85 8.04 24.79
CA ASN A 100 9.71 7.32 23.54
C ASN A 100 11.08 6.91 22.96
N ALA A 101 12.09 7.75 23.09
CA ALA A 101 13.46 7.46 22.68
C ALA A 101 14.10 6.33 23.52
N ALA A 102 13.79 6.28 24.82
CA ALA A 102 14.30 5.25 25.72
C ALA A 102 13.74 3.84 25.42
N ILE A 103 12.58 3.73 24.77
CA ILE A 103 12.02 2.43 24.35
C ILE A 103 12.81 1.92 23.13
N PRO A 104 13.48 0.75 23.22
CA PRO A 104 14.27 0.21 22.12
C PRO A 104 13.38 -0.25 20.95
N LEU A 105 13.94 -0.25 19.75
CA LEU A 105 13.35 -0.95 18.61
C LEU A 105 13.35 -2.46 18.88
N THR A 106 12.36 -3.16 18.35
CA THR A 106 12.30 -4.62 18.40
C THR A 106 13.48 -5.22 17.62
N THR A 107 14.07 -6.29 18.18
CA THR A 107 15.09 -7.09 17.50
C THR A 107 14.47 -8.14 16.56
N GLU A 108 13.16 -8.33 16.62
CA GLU A 108 12.45 -9.25 15.75
C GLU A 108 12.44 -8.76 14.30
N LYS A 109 12.61 -9.68 13.35
CA LYS A 109 12.61 -9.36 11.93
C LYS A 109 11.26 -8.78 11.50
N SER A 110 11.26 -7.57 10.96
CA SER A 110 10.11 -6.94 10.31
C SER A 110 10.29 -6.98 8.79
N PRO A 111 9.85 -8.06 8.10
CA PRO A 111 9.96 -8.12 6.65
C PRO A 111 9.09 -7.04 5.99
N ALA A 112 9.46 -6.65 4.77
CA ALA A 112 8.64 -5.74 3.96
C ALA A 112 7.22 -6.28 3.78
N ALA A 113 6.24 -5.38 3.77
CA ALA A 113 4.87 -5.71 3.42
C ALA A 113 4.77 -6.16 1.95
N ARG A 114 3.72 -6.92 1.63
CA ARG A 114 3.42 -7.27 0.23
C ARG A 114 2.99 -6.03 -0.55
N THR A 115 3.19 -6.01 -1.87
CA THR A 115 2.69 -4.94 -2.75
C THR A 115 1.17 -4.88 -2.72
N PHE A 116 0.58 -3.71 -2.48
CA PHE A 116 -0.88 -3.52 -2.51
C PHE A 116 -1.32 -3.09 -3.90
N SER A 117 -2.23 -3.83 -4.52
CA SER A 117 -2.81 -3.45 -5.80
C SER A 117 -4.30 -3.59 -5.69
N LEU A 118 -5.02 -2.49 -5.90
CA LEU A 118 -6.47 -2.53 -6.08
C LEU A 118 -6.76 -3.19 -7.43
N VAL A 119 -7.03 -4.49 -7.41
CA VAL A 119 -7.64 -5.18 -8.54
C VAL A 119 -9.15 -4.99 -8.37
N SER A 120 -9.68 -3.80 -8.67
CA SER A 120 -11.13 -3.57 -8.68
C SER A 120 -11.59 -3.36 -10.12
N GLY A 121 -12.61 -4.11 -10.52
CA GLY A 121 -13.31 -3.97 -11.79
C GLY A 121 -14.18 -2.72 -11.89
N GLN A 122 -14.06 -1.77 -10.96
CA GLN A 122 -14.80 -0.50 -10.94
C GLN A 122 -13.83 0.67 -10.72
N ALA A 123 -13.61 1.50 -11.75
CA ALA A 123 -12.76 2.68 -11.68
C ALA A 123 -13.12 3.62 -10.51
N SER A 124 -14.37 3.62 -10.08
CA SER A 124 -14.86 4.39 -8.94
C SER A 124 -14.24 3.99 -7.59
N ASP A 125 -13.91 2.71 -7.38
CA ASP A 125 -13.26 2.28 -6.13
C ASP A 125 -11.84 2.81 -6.05
N TRP A 126 -11.12 2.82 -7.17
CA TRP A 126 -9.76 3.36 -7.24
C TRP A 126 -9.75 4.85 -6.89
N GLU A 127 -10.61 5.64 -7.52
CA GLU A 127 -10.70 7.08 -7.30
C GLU A 127 -11.04 7.41 -5.84
N ARG A 128 -12.01 6.68 -5.25
CA ARG A 128 -12.38 6.84 -3.84
C ARG A 128 -11.25 6.44 -2.89
N ALA A 129 -10.60 5.31 -3.14
CA ALA A 129 -9.47 4.86 -2.33
C ALA A 129 -8.31 5.86 -2.38
N VAL A 130 -8.00 6.40 -3.57
CA VAL A 130 -7.00 7.47 -3.73
C VAL A 130 -7.39 8.68 -2.89
N GLU A 131 -8.64 9.13 -2.95
CA GLU A 131 -9.09 10.30 -2.19
C GLU A 131 -9.01 10.06 -0.67
N CYS A 132 -9.56 8.95 -0.17
CA CYS A 132 -9.51 8.62 1.27
C CYS A 132 -8.08 8.49 1.79
N LEU A 133 -7.21 7.83 1.03
CA LEU A 133 -5.80 7.69 1.41
C LEU A 133 -5.06 9.04 1.34
N THR A 134 -5.38 9.89 0.36
CA THR A 134 -4.85 11.25 0.26
C THR A 134 -5.21 12.06 1.50
N THR A 135 -6.49 12.06 1.86
CA THR A 135 -7.01 12.75 3.05
C THR A 135 -6.25 12.32 4.30
N ALA A 136 -6.11 11.01 4.51
CA ALA A 136 -5.40 10.48 5.66
C ALA A 136 -3.91 10.91 5.68
N ILE A 137 -3.19 10.77 4.56
CA ILE A 137 -1.79 11.20 4.48
C ILE A 137 -1.64 12.70 4.72
N TYR A 138 -2.56 13.51 4.19
CA TYR A 138 -2.52 14.96 4.36
C TYR A 138 -2.66 15.35 5.83
N TYR A 139 -3.71 14.89 6.50
CA TYR A 139 -3.98 15.30 7.88
C TYR A 139 -3.03 14.67 8.90
N GLU A 140 -2.42 13.53 8.58
CA GLU A 140 -1.52 12.84 9.49
C GLU A 140 -0.04 13.17 9.25
N ALA A 141 0.36 13.50 8.02
CA ALA A 141 1.76 13.55 7.64
C ALA A 141 2.12 14.60 6.58
N ALA A 142 1.25 15.56 6.24
CA ALA A 142 1.55 16.55 5.18
C ALA A 142 2.88 17.32 5.38
N LEU A 143 3.23 17.61 6.64
CA LEU A 143 4.48 18.29 7.01
C LEU A 143 5.64 17.36 7.31
N GLU A 144 5.40 16.05 7.33
CA GLU A 144 6.48 15.08 7.45
C GLU A 144 7.27 14.99 6.16
N PRO A 145 8.53 14.50 6.22
CA PRO A 145 9.26 14.07 5.04
C PRO A 145 8.42 13.11 4.18
N VAL A 146 8.74 13.03 2.89
CA VAL A 146 8.04 12.13 1.94
C VAL A 146 7.97 10.69 2.47
N ASP A 147 9.01 10.25 3.16
CA ASP A 147 9.06 8.92 3.78
C ASP A 147 8.08 8.75 4.95
N GLY A 148 7.80 9.79 5.73
CA GLY A 148 6.74 9.77 6.75
C GLY A 148 5.34 9.64 6.13
N GLN A 149 5.11 10.30 4.99
CA GLN A 149 3.86 10.17 4.24
C GLN A 149 3.67 8.76 3.67
N ARG A 150 4.74 8.19 3.09
CA ARG A 150 4.76 6.80 2.62
C ARG A 150 4.54 5.80 3.74
N ALA A 151 5.09 6.07 4.92
CA ALA A 151 4.95 5.23 6.10
C ALA A 151 3.49 5.17 6.60
N VAL A 152 2.81 6.33 6.71
CA VAL A 152 1.38 6.38 7.04
C VAL A 152 0.54 5.65 6.00
N ALA A 153 0.83 5.85 4.72
CA ALA A 153 0.14 5.14 3.64
C ALA A 153 0.27 3.62 3.78
N GLN A 154 1.48 3.13 4.05
CA GLN A 154 1.75 1.71 4.23
C GLN A 154 0.98 1.11 5.42
N VAL A 155 0.90 1.82 6.55
CA VAL A 155 0.12 1.37 7.73
C VAL A 155 -1.36 1.21 7.38
N ILE A 156 -1.95 2.17 6.67
CA ILE A 156 -3.36 2.09 6.26
C ILE A 156 -3.59 0.86 5.38
N LEU A 157 -2.71 0.60 4.42
CA LEU A 157 -2.81 -0.57 3.53
C LEU A 157 -2.53 -1.90 4.26
N ASN A 158 -1.71 -1.88 5.30
CA ASN A 158 -1.54 -3.02 6.20
C ASN A 158 -2.84 -3.31 6.95
N ARG A 159 -3.53 -2.29 7.48
CA ARG A 159 -4.83 -2.45 8.17
C ARG A 159 -5.88 -3.07 7.25
N VAL A 160 -5.99 -2.62 6.00
CA VAL A 160 -6.92 -3.20 5.02
C VAL A 160 -6.76 -4.72 4.90
N ARG A 161 -5.53 -5.23 5.00
CA ARG A 161 -5.20 -6.66 4.90
C ARG A 161 -5.33 -7.45 6.19
N HIS A 162 -5.50 -6.78 7.33
CA HIS A 162 -5.45 -7.39 8.64
C HIS A 162 -6.87 -7.63 9.18
N PRO A 163 -7.19 -8.79 9.77
CA PRO A 163 -8.56 -9.18 10.13
C PRO A 163 -9.25 -8.27 11.17
N LEU A 164 -8.51 -7.45 11.90
CA LEU A 164 -9.07 -6.57 12.94
C LEU A 164 -9.61 -5.24 12.42
N TYR A 165 -9.41 -4.91 11.16
CA TYR A 165 -9.79 -3.60 10.60
C TYR A 165 -10.79 -3.75 9.46
N PRO A 166 -11.42 -2.66 9.00
CA PRO A 166 -12.18 -2.65 7.76
C PRO A 166 -11.38 -3.14 6.55
N LYS A 167 -12.07 -3.58 5.51
CA LYS A 167 -11.49 -4.22 4.31
C LYS A 167 -11.45 -3.29 3.09
N THR A 168 -11.74 -2.01 3.30
CA THR A 168 -11.72 -0.94 2.30
C THR A 168 -10.85 0.21 2.82
N VAL A 169 -10.29 1.01 1.91
CA VAL A 169 -9.36 2.10 2.31
C VAL A 169 -10.13 3.17 3.05
N CYS A 170 -11.27 3.61 2.51
CA CYS A 170 -12.14 4.57 3.17
C CYS A 170 -12.67 4.02 4.49
N GLY A 171 -13.02 2.73 4.55
CA GLY A 171 -13.46 2.10 5.79
C GLY A 171 -12.43 2.20 6.92
N VAL A 172 -11.13 2.00 6.61
CA VAL A 172 -10.04 2.17 7.59
C VAL A 172 -9.86 3.64 7.97
N VAL A 173 -9.90 4.56 7.00
CA VAL A 173 -9.66 5.99 7.23
C VAL A 173 -10.76 6.63 8.07
N TYR A 174 -12.01 6.24 7.87
CA TYR A 174 -13.18 6.77 8.58
C TYR A 174 -13.67 5.83 9.69
N GLU A 175 -12.83 4.91 10.15
CA GLU A 175 -13.19 4.02 11.24
C GLU A 175 -13.51 4.81 12.52
N GLY A 176 -14.74 4.65 13.01
CA GLY A 176 -15.23 5.31 14.22
C GLY A 176 -15.68 6.77 14.03
N HIS A 177 -15.76 7.29 12.80
CA HIS A 177 -16.17 8.68 12.52
C HIS A 177 -17.58 9.06 13.02
N GLU A 178 -18.46 8.07 13.22
CA GLU A 178 -19.80 8.25 13.79
C GLU A 178 -19.78 8.63 15.28
N ARG A 179 -18.62 8.49 15.95
CA ARG A 179 -18.45 8.80 17.36
C ARG A 179 -17.92 10.21 17.54
N ARG A 180 -18.23 10.82 18.68
CA ARG A 180 -17.70 12.14 19.05
C ARG A 180 -16.20 12.11 19.36
N THR A 181 -15.73 11.05 20.00
CA THR A 181 -14.33 10.84 20.38
C THR A 181 -13.92 9.40 20.10
N GLY A 182 -12.62 9.12 20.10
CA GLY A 182 -12.08 7.77 19.85
C GLY A 182 -12.08 7.38 18.37
N CYS A 183 -12.05 8.36 17.47
CA CYS A 183 -11.95 8.13 16.04
C CYS A 183 -10.54 7.67 15.69
N GLN A 184 -10.41 6.70 14.77
CA GLN A 184 -9.11 6.13 14.44
C GLN A 184 -8.13 7.18 13.91
N PHE A 185 -8.65 8.14 13.14
CA PHE A 185 -7.92 9.33 12.73
C PHE A 185 -8.67 10.55 13.26
N SER A 186 -8.02 11.40 14.06
CA SER A 186 -8.76 12.46 14.77
C SER A 186 -9.43 13.47 13.83
N PHE A 187 -8.86 13.67 12.63
CA PHE A 187 -9.36 14.63 11.65
C PHE A 187 -10.79 14.31 11.17
N THR A 188 -11.25 13.07 11.37
CA THR A 188 -12.61 12.65 11.01
C THR A 188 -13.66 13.09 12.04
N CYS A 189 -13.23 13.57 13.21
CA CYS A 189 -14.12 13.97 14.32
C CYS A 189 -13.79 15.34 14.92
N ASP A 190 -12.63 15.93 14.62
CA ASP A 190 -12.21 17.23 15.15
C ASP A 190 -12.61 18.44 14.27
N GLY A 191 -13.40 18.20 13.21
CA GLY A 191 -13.87 19.23 12.28
C GLY A 191 -12.83 19.71 11.27
N SER A 192 -11.63 19.09 11.21
CA SER A 192 -10.57 19.48 10.26
C SER A 192 -10.98 19.44 8.79
N LEU A 193 -11.95 18.60 8.44
CA LEU A 193 -12.45 18.43 7.08
C LEU A 193 -13.29 19.60 6.55
N VAL A 194 -13.74 20.50 7.43
CA VAL A 194 -14.42 21.75 7.04
C VAL A 194 -13.44 22.73 6.37
N ARG A 195 -12.14 22.60 6.66
CA ARG A 195 -11.12 23.52 6.16
C ARG A 195 -10.63 23.08 4.78
N LYS A 196 -10.47 24.05 3.88
CA LYS A 196 -9.88 23.80 2.56
C LYS A 196 -8.40 23.40 2.70
N PRO A 197 -7.97 22.27 2.12
CA PRO A 197 -6.57 21.86 2.14
C PRO A 197 -5.64 22.80 1.36
N VAL A 198 -4.37 22.83 1.76
CA VAL A 198 -3.30 23.50 1.00
C VAL A 198 -2.97 22.66 -0.24
N THR A 199 -3.22 23.22 -1.43
CA THR A 199 -3.13 22.49 -2.72
C THR A 199 -1.81 21.76 -2.91
N ALA A 200 -0.66 22.43 -2.68
CA ALA A 200 0.64 21.81 -2.92
C ALA A 200 0.94 20.60 -1.99
N LEU A 201 0.44 20.64 -0.75
CA LEU A 201 0.60 19.54 0.21
C LEU A 201 -0.37 18.40 -0.12
N TRP A 202 -1.59 18.74 -0.53
CA TRP A 202 -2.61 17.79 -0.99
C TRP A 202 -2.14 17.02 -2.23
N ASP A 203 -1.62 17.71 -3.23
CA ASP A 203 -1.13 17.08 -4.47
C ASP A 203 0.04 16.12 -4.21
N ARG A 204 0.91 16.46 -3.25
CA ARG A 204 1.98 15.56 -2.81
C ARG A 204 1.40 14.32 -2.14
N ALA A 205 0.48 14.48 -1.19
CA ALA A 205 -0.19 13.37 -0.53
C ALA A 205 -0.91 12.46 -1.54
N ARG A 206 -1.57 13.06 -2.55
CA ARG A 206 -2.27 12.34 -3.62
C ARG A 206 -1.35 11.50 -4.48
N LYS A 207 -0.18 12.03 -4.85
CA LYS A 207 0.84 11.27 -5.60
C LYS A 207 1.33 10.06 -4.81
N ILE A 208 1.54 10.22 -3.51
CA ILE A 208 1.98 9.14 -2.62
C ILE A 208 0.87 8.10 -2.44
N ALA A 209 -0.37 8.54 -2.24
CA ALA A 209 -1.54 7.66 -2.17
C ALA A 209 -1.68 6.80 -3.43
N ALA A 210 -1.68 7.42 -4.61
CA ALA A 210 -1.77 6.72 -5.88
C ALA A 210 -0.63 5.72 -6.08
N ALA A 211 0.61 6.10 -5.74
CA ALA A 211 1.76 5.19 -5.85
C ALA A 211 1.64 3.99 -4.89
N ALA A 212 1.21 4.20 -3.65
CA ALA A 212 1.03 3.14 -2.67
C ALA A 212 -0.06 2.14 -3.09
N LEU A 213 -1.18 2.66 -3.61
CA LEU A 213 -2.28 1.84 -4.15
C LEU A 213 -1.89 1.09 -5.44
N ALA A 214 -0.88 1.59 -6.17
CA ALA A 214 -0.33 0.97 -7.37
C ALA A 214 0.80 -0.04 -7.07
N GLY A 215 1.05 -0.36 -5.79
CA GLY A 215 2.00 -1.40 -5.39
C GLY A 215 3.31 -0.89 -4.80
N SER A 216 3.51 0.43 -4.68
CA SER A 216 4.69 0.97 -3.99
C SER A 216 4.66 0.57 -2.51
N VAL A 217 5.74 -0.09 -2.06
CA VAL A 217 5.90 -0.53 -0.67
C VAL A 217 6.93 0.33 0.04
N TYR A 218 6.58 0.84 1.22
CA TYR A 218 7.55 1.48 2.11
C TYR A 218 8.07 0.47 3.13
N THR A 219 9.24 -0.12 2.83
CA THR A 219 9.80 -1.24 3.56
C THR A 219 10.12 -0.98 5.05
N PRO A 220 10.56 0.22 5.49
CA PRO A 220 11.02 0.43 6.87
C PRO A 220 9.94 0.26 7.95
N VAL A 221 8.65 0.34 7.61
CA VAL A 221 7.55 0.11 8.58
C VAL A 221 6.99 -1.32 8.53
N GLY A 222 7.46 -2.16 7.60
CA GLY A 222 7.03 -3.55 7.47
C GLY A 222 5.51 -3.72 7.59
N TRP A 223 5.09 -4.53 8.57
CA TRP A 223 3.68 -4.85 8.86
C TRP A 223 3.07 -4.03 10.01
N SER A 224 3.58 -2.82 10.28
CA SER A 224 3.01 -1.95 11.30
C SER A 224 1.54 -1.64 11.04
N THR A 225 0.74 -1.65 12.11
CA THR A 225 -0.70 -1.32 12.12
C THR A 225 -0.99 -0.11 12.99
N ASN A 226 -0.02 0.36 13.78
CA ASN A 226 -0.17 1.44 14.73
C ASN A 226 1.02 2.39 14.61
N TYR A 227 0.77 3.66 14.82
CA TYR A 227 1.82 4.65 14.99
C TYR A 227 1.32 5.77 15.89
N HIS A 228 2.24 6.54 16.44
CA HIS A 228 1.96 7.79 17.14
C HIS A 228 3.10 8.78 16.91
N ALA A 229 2.84 10.04 17.20
CA ALA A 229 3.86 11.08 17.14
C ALA A 229 4.77 11.05 18.39
N ASP A 230 6.05 11.31 18.21
CA ASP A 230 7.08 11.22 19.26
C ASP A 230 6.84 12.10 20.50
N TYR A 231 5.99 13.11 20.40
CA TYR A 231 5.59 14.01 21.47
C TYR A 231 4.33 13.57 22.23
N VAL A 232 3.86 12.34 22.02
CA VAL A 232 2.72 11.74 22.74
C VAL A 232 3.13 10.36 23.27
N VAL A 233 2.55 9.91 24.39
CA VAL A 233 2.78 8.58 24.96
C VAL A 233 1.44 7.87 25.21
N PRO A 234 0.95 7.10 24.23
CA PRO A 234 -0.25 6.27 24.40
C PRO A 234 0.03 5.08 25.33
N VAL A 235 -0.95 4.68 26.14
CA VAL A 235 -0.82 3.53 27.07
C VAL A 235 -0.50 2.22 26.35
N TRP A 236 -1.01 2.04 25.13
CA TRP A 236 -0.85 0.80 24.36
C TRP A 236 0.56 0.58 23.83
N ILE A 237 1.50 1.54 23.91
CA ILE A 237 2.87 1.35 23.41
C ILE A 237 3.60 0.20 24.12
N THR A 238 3.18 -0.13 25.34
CA THR A 238 3.70 -1.24 26.14
C THR A 238 3.19 -2.61 25.67
N LYS A 239 2.09 -2.64 24.91
CA LYS A 239 1.45 -3.87 24.40
C LYS A 239 1.96 -4.25 23.01
N LEU A 240 2.68 -3.36 22.32
CA LEU A 240 3.09 -3.50 20.93
C LEU A 240 4.62 -3.49 20.78
N LEU A 241 5.10 -3.97 19.64
CA LEU A 241 6.53 -3.98 19.31
C LEU A 241 6.87 -2.74 18.47
N LYS A 242 7.81 -1.92 18.97
CA LYS A 242 8.32 -0.73 18.27
C LYS A 242 9.18 -1.16 17.07
N VAL A 243 8.75 -0.88 15.85
CA VAL A 243 9.37 -1.36 14.61
C VAL A 243 10.39 -0.36 14.06
N SER A 244 9.98 0.90 13.92
CA SER A 244 10.82 1.95 13.32
C SER A 244 10.36 3.34 13.72
N VAL A 245 11.23 4.32 13.47
CA VAL A 245 10.94 5.75 13.63
C VAL A 245 11.17 6.41 12.28
N VAL A 246 10.19 7.14 11.77
CA VAL A 246 10.25 7.83 10.47
C VAL A 246 9.71 9.24 10.66
N GLY A 247 10.58 10.23 10.50
CA GLY A 247 10.26 11.61 10.88
C GLY A 247 9.87 11.66 12.35
N ARG A 248 8.71 12.25 12.65
CA ARG A 248 8.16 12.35 14.00
C ARG A 248 7.30 11.16 14.41
N HIS A 249 7.12 10.17 13.53
CA HIS A 249 6.25 9.03 13.80
C HIS A 249 7.03 7.81 14.25
N ILE A 250 6.48 7.13 15.26
CA ILE A 250 6.99 5.87 15.79
C ILE A 250 6.00 4.78 15.41
N PHE A 251 6.46 3.76 14.71
CA PHE A 251 5.64 2.71 14.11
C PHE A 251 5.70 1.42 14.95
N TYR A 252 4.55 0.78 15.11
CA TYR A 252 4.36 -0.39 15.95
C TYR A 252 3.62 -1.49 15.21
N ARG A 253 3.93 -2.74 15.57
CA ARG A 253 3.19 -3.92 15.14
C ARG A 253 2.70 -4.73 16.33
N LEU A 254 1.66 -5.51 16.09
CA LEU A 254 1.13 -6.48 17.05
C LEU A 254 2.23 -7.52 17.41
N PRO A 255 2.26 -8.04 18.64
CA PRO A 255 3.13 -9.16 18.98
C PRO A 255 2.56 -10.49 18.45
N GLY A 256 3.41 -11.52 18.39
CA GLY A 256 2.99 -12.89 18.08
C GLY A 256 2.40 -13.08 16.68
N THR A 257 1.43 -13.99 16.55
CA THR A 257 0.84 -14.41 15.27
C THR A 257 0.10 -13.28 14.55
N PHE A 258 -0.54 -12.38 15.29
CA PHE A 258 -1.25 -11.22 14.73
C PHE A 258 -0.32 -10.19 14.09
N GLY A 259 0.93 -10.08 14.55
CA GLY A 259 1.93 -9.23 13.91
C GLY A 259 2.74 -9.90 12.82
N SER A 260 2.54 -11.21 12.62
CA SER A 260 3.30 -11.98 11.63
C SER A 260 2.75 -11.73 10.22
N PRO A 261 3.58 -11.89 9.17
CA PRO A 261 3.13 -11.71 7.77
C PRO A 261 1.90 -12.53 7.40
N GLY A 262 1.68 -13.69 8.05
CA GLY A 262 0.53 -14.56 7.81
C GLY A 262 -0.82 -13.95 8.21
N ALA A 263 -0.85 -12.99 9.15
CA ALA A 263 -2.07 -12.31 9.57
C ALA A 263 -2.58 -11.28 8.55
N PHE A 264 -1.76 -10.88 7.58
CA PHE A 264 -2.07 -9.83 6.62
C PHE A 264 -2.45 -10.42 5.26
N ASN A 265 -3.29 -11.44 5.26
CA ASN A 265 -3.64 -12.23 4.09
C ASN A 265 -4.98 -11.85 3.45
N LEU A 266 -5.71 -10.87 4.01
CA LEU A 266 -7.04 -10.51 3.52
C LEU A 266 -6.99 -9.67 2.26
N ALA A 267 -7.95 -9.96 1.38
CA ALA A 267 -8.18 -9.19 0.17
C ALA A 267 -8.92 -7.89 0.49
N TYR A 268 -8.66 -6.91 -0.35
CA TYR A 268 -9.48 -5.72 -0.46
C TYR A 268 -10.91 -6.10 -0.85
N ALA A 269 -11.92 -5.59 -0.14
CA ALA A 269 -13.30 -6.00 -0.32
C ALA A 269 -14.00 -5.37 -1.54
N GLY A 270 -13.46 -4.30 -2.12
CA GLY A 270 -14.18 -3.48 -3.11
C GLY A 270 -15.30 -2.67 -2.49
N ASN A 271 -16.02 -1.93 -3.34
CA ASN A 271 -17.15 -1.09 -2.94
C ASN A 271 -16.74 -0.09 -1.86
N GLU A 272 -15.82 0.83 -2.19
CA GLU A 272 -15.43 1.88 -1.25
C GLU A 272 -16.69 2.61 -0.73
N PRO A 273 -16.90 2.69 0.59
CA PRO A 273 -18.00 3.46 1.15
C PRO A 273 -17.88 4.93 0.75
N VAL A 274 -19.04 5.56 0.55
CA VAL A 274 -19.12 6.99 0.29
C VAL A 274 -19.23 7.67 1.64
N PHE A 275 -18.23 8.49 1.98
CA PHE A 275 -18.29 9.39 3.12
C PHE A 275 -18.48 10.80 2.59
N THR A 276 -19.60 11.42 2.94
CA THR A 276 -19.88 12.81 2.58
C THR A 276 -19.61 13.70 3.79
N GLY A 277 -19.18 14.95 3.58
CA GLY A 277 -19.00 15.89 4.68
C GLY A 277 -20.28 16.16 5.50
N GLN A 278 -21.45 15.74 5.01
CA GLN A 278 -22.73 15.83 5.72
C GLN A 278 -22.84 14.86 6.89
N ASP A 279 -22.18 13.69 6.80
CA ASP A 279 -22.12 12.72 7.91
C ASP A 279 -21.40 13.29 9.14
N GLN A 280 -20.62 14.36 8.94
CA GLN A 280 -19.87 15.08 10.00
C GLN A 280 -20.59 16.36 10.47
N ALA A 281 -21.41 16.98 9.61
CA ALA A 281 -22.21 18.15 9.99
C ALA A 281 -23.29 17.80 11.02
N LEU A 282 -23.87 16.60 10.93
CA LEU A 282 -24.85 16.09 11.91
C LEU A 282 -24.28 15.95 13.33
N ALA A 283 -22.98 15.64 13.46
CA ALA A 283 -22.31 15.54 14.76
C ALA A 283 -21.95 16.92 15.37
N LEU A 284 -21.90 17.97 14.54
CA LEU A 284 -21.56 19.33 14.94
C LEU A 284 -22.80 20.22 15.17
N ASP A 285 -23.91 19.98 14.47
CA ASP A 285 -25.14 20.79 14.55
C ASP A 285 -25.88 20.64 15.90
N GLU A 286 -25.85 19.46 16.51
CA GLU A 286 -26.42 19.23 17.86
C GLU A 286 -25.71 20.05 18.96
N THR A 287 -24.50 20.56 18.70
CA THR A 287 -23.73 21.37 19.67
C THR A 287 -23.90 22.88 19.54
N LEU A 288 -24.47 23.39 18.45
CA LEU A 288 -24.71 24.84 18.30
C LEU A 288 -26.03 25.30 18.94
N THR A 289 -26.89 24.36 19.34
CA THR A 289 -28.16 24.67 20.02
C THR A 289 -28.06 24.70 21.54
N GLN A 290 -26.92 24.30 22.13
CA GLN A 290 -26.59 24.51 23.55
C GLN A 290 -25.40 25.45 23.67
N VAL A 291 -25.65 26.76 23.56
CA VAL A 291 -24.70 27.79 23.99
C VAL A 291 -25.41 28.65 25.03
N ASP A 292 -25.11 28.41 26.30
CA ASP A 292 -25.40 29.35 27.38
C ASP A 292 -24.58 30.62 27.17
N GLU A 293 -25.19 31.76 27.46
CA GLU A 293 -24.59 33.08 27.30
C GLU A 293 -23.29 33.21 28.11
N GLY A 294 -22.16 33.39 27.41
CA GLY A 294 -20.92 33.91 28.01
C GLY A 294 -19.65 33.07 27.89
N GLY A 295 -19.66 31.91 27.23
CA GLY A 295 -18.48 31.05 27.12
C GLY A 295 -17.74 31.13 25.79
N VAL A 296 -16.56 31.77 25.75
CA VAL A 296 -15.65 31.73 24.59
C VAL A 296 -15.09 30.30 24.44
N VAL A 297 -15.49 29.57 23.40
CA VAL A 297 -15.02 28.19 23.17
C VAL A 297 -13.61 28.22 22.58
N SER A 298 -12.61 27.84 23.37
CA SER A 298 -11.26 27.55 22.88
C SER A 298 -11.22 26.13 22.34
N ALA A 299 -11.34 25.97 21.01
CA ALA A 299 -11.02 24.72 20.33
C ALA A 299 -9.59 24.29 20.71
N ALA A 300 -9.43 23.11 21.29
CA ALA A 300 -8.13 22.51 21.56
C ALA A 300 -7.35 22.41 20.24
N ARG A 301 -6.40 23.32 20.07
CA ARG A 301 -5.57 23.45 18.87
C ARG A 301 -4.72 22.19 18.74
N ARG A 302 -4.94 21.39 17.70
CA ARG A 302 -3.79 20.97 16.88
C ARG A 302 -3.27 22.25 16.21
N PRO A 303 -2.07 22.77 16.53
CA PRO A 303 -1.52 23.86 15.76
C PRO A 303 -1.08 23.25 14.44
N LEU A 304 -1.80 23.57 13.39
CA LEU A 304 -1.24 23.53 12.05
C LEU A 304 -1.78 24.77 11.35
N LEU A 305 -0.83 25.57 10.85
CA LEU A 305 -0.97 26.82 10.10
C LEU A 305 -0.92 28.13 10.94
N ALA A 306 0.28 28.48 11.44
CA ALA A 306 0.70 29.88 11.62
C ALA A 306 2.23 30.00 11.78
N ASN A 307 3.00 29.72 10.71
CA ASN A 307 4.43 30.04 10.67
C ASN A 307 4.78 30.60 9.29
N SER A 308 4.17 31.72 8.90
CA SER A 308 4.63 32.54 7.75
C SER A 308 5.53 33.70 8.18
N GLU A 309 5.84 33.86 9.47
CA GLU A 309 6.68 34.94 9.97
C GLU A 309 7.95 34.38 10.60
N SER A 310 8.98 34.20 9.77
CA SER A 310 10.41 34.25 10.12
C SER A 310 11.33 33.83 8.96
N ILE A 311 10.86 33.84 7.72
CA ILE A 311 11.76 33.83 6.55
C ILE A 311 12.24 35.26 6.31
N ASN A 312 13.02 35.80 7.24
CA ASN A 312 13.87 36.97 7.06
C ASN A 312 14.89 37.01 8.21
N SER A 313 15.80 36.05 8.21
CA SER A 313 17.11 36.17 8.84
C SER A 313 18.07 35.29 8.05
N ALA A 314 19.05 35.94 7.44
CA ALA A 314 20.07 35.32 6.61
C ALA A 314 20.82 34.20 7.37
N PRO A 315 21.29 33.14 6.68
CA PRO A 315 22.05 32.09 7.34
C PRO A 315 23.47 32.57 7.66
N ALA A 316 23.92 32.30 8.88
CA ALA A 316 25.32 32.34 9.25
C ALA A 316 26.10 31.29 8.43
N THR A 317 27.26 31.70 7.92
CA THR A 317 28.18 30.92 7.08
C THR A 317 28.68 29.65 7.79
N PRO A 318 28.55 28.44 7.20
CA PRO A 318 29.31 27.29 7.63
C PRO A 318 30.57 27.10 6.76
N THR A 319 31.69 26.88 7.43
CA THR A 319 32.99 26.52 6.87
C THR A 319 32.96 25.15 6.17
N ARG A 320 33.64 25.07 5.01
CA ARG A 320 33.84 23.86 4.18
C ARG A 320 34.78 22.86 4.90
N PRO A 321 34.67 21.54 4.66
CA PRO A 321 35.38 20.97 3.52
C PRO A 321 34.56 19.96 2.69
N THR A 322 35.14 19.63 1.54
CA THR A 322 34.56 19.12 0.30
C THR A 322 34.43 17.59 0.22
N ALA A 323 33.28 17.12 -0.27
CA ALA A 323 33.21 16.00 -1.22
C ALA A 323 31.96 16.18 -2.11
N ARG A 324 32.21 16.38 -3.41
CA ARG A 324 31.26 16.80 -4.44
C ARG A 324 30.95 15.58 -5.30
N TRP A 325 29.76 14.98 -5.15
CA TRP A 325 29.21 14.06 -6.15
C TRP A 325 28.26 14.85 -7.04
N LEU A 326 28.69 15.10 -8.28
CA LEU A 326 27.86 15.61 -9.36
C LEU A 326 27.39 14.42 -10.20
N LEU A 327 26.07 14.31 -10.39
CA LEU A 327 25.53 13.63 -11.55
C LEU A 327 25.87 14.45 -12.80
N SER A 328 26.48 13.80 -13.79
CA SER A 328 26.44 14.23 -15.19
C SER A 328 25.79 13.12 -15.99
N MET A 329 24.61 13.41 -16.55
CA MET A 329 24.09 12.70 -17.71
C MET A 329 24.52 13.51 -18.92
N GLU A 330 25.35 12.93 -19.79
CA GLU A 330 25.51 13.45 -21.14
C GLU A 330 25.60 12.27 -22.11
N ALA A 331 24.81 12.35 -23.17
CA ALA A 331 24.75 11.37 -24.25
C ALA A 331 26.00 11.48 -25.14
N THR A 332 26.52 10.35 -25.64
CA THR A 332 27.48 10.39 -26.75
C THR A 332 27.34 9.15 -27.63
N THR A 333 27.09 9.40 -28.93
CA THR A 333 27.13 8.48 -30.06
C THR A 333 28.56 8.01 -30.38
N PRO A 334 28.75 6.88 -31.09
CA PRO A 334 30.06 6.30 -31.31
C PRO A 334 30.71 6.83 -32.59
N ASP A 335 32.02 7.03 -32.60
CA ASP A 335 32.85 6.54 -33.70
C ASP A 335 34.36 6.56 -33.44
N SER A 336 34.96 5.42 -33.81
CA SER A 336 36.27 5.24 -34.45
C SER A 336 37.60 5.41 -33.69
N ALA A 337 38.36 4.30 -33.77
CA ALA A 337 39.78 4.21 -34.14
C ALA A 337 40.89 4.25 -33.06
N SER A 338 41.35 3.03 -32.76
CA SER A 338 42.73 2.54 -33.06
C SER A 338 43.82 2.56 -31.97
N ALA A 339 44.42 1.36 -31.83
CA ALA A 339 45.80 1.02 -31.45
C ALA A 339 46.25 1.33 -30.00
N SER A 340 47.00 0.49 -29.27
CA SER A 340 47.68 -0.78 -29.53
C SER A 340 48.02 -1.47 -28.19
N ALA A 341 48.13 -2.81 -28.20
CA ALA A 341 49.21 -3.65 -27.61
C ALA A 341 49.77 -3.30 -26.20
N ALA A 342 50.05 -4.23 -25.27
CA ALA A 342 50.14 -5.69 -25.29
C ALA A 342 50.30 -6.21 -23.84
N ALA A 343 49.94 -7.49 -23.65
CA ALA A 343 50.60 -8.54 -22.84
C ALA A 343 50.85 -8.32 -21.33
N ALA A 344 50.92 -9.31 -20.45
CA ALA A 344 50.55 -10.73 -20.36
C ALA A 344 51.06 -11.16 -18.96
N GLY A 345 50.49 -12.20 -18.35
CA GLY A 345 51.19 -12.96 -17.31
C GLY A 345 50.42 -13.21 -16.03
N ALA A 346 49.68 -14.32 -16.00
CA ALA A 346 49.36 -15.10 -14.81
C ALA A 346 50.49 -16.16 -14.56
N PRO A 347 50.33 -17.19 -13.70
CA PRO A 347 50.13 -17.26 -12.25
C PRO A 347 51.07 -18.30 -11.56
N ALA A 348 50.99 -18.49 -10.22
CA ALA A 348 51.24 -19.76 -9.47
C ALA A 348 51.10 -19.48 -7.94
N SER A 349 50.28 -20.20 -7.14
CA SER A 349 50.43 -21.58 -6.59
C SER A 349 51.54 -21.66 -5.51
N ALA A 350 51.47 -22.31 -4.33
CA ALA A 350 50.49 -23.11 -3.59
C ALA A 350 51.04 -23.41 -2.16
N ALA A 351 50.20 -24.05 -1.33
CA ALA A 351 50.52 -24.99 -0.22
C ALA A 351 51.21 -24.45 1.05
N GLY A 352 50.94 -24.93 2.27
CA GLY A 352 50.04 -25.99 2.76
C GLY A 352 50.35 -26.35 4.23
N GLY A 353 49.33 -26.85 4.95
CA GLY A 353 49.33 -27.75 6.15
C GLY A 353 50.11 -27.36 7.42
N ASP A 354 49.91 -27.95 8.60
CA ASP A 354 48.86 -28.76 9.27
C ASP A 354 49.41 -29.00 10.73
N LYS A 355 48.53 -29.35 11.69
CA LYS A 355 48.80 -30.02 13.00
C LYS A 355 49.47 -29.18 14.11
N THR A 356 49.21 -29.31 15.42
CA THR A 356 48.47 -30.22 16.35
C THR A 356 48.55 -29.52 17.72
N GLY A 357 47.53 -29.48 18.59
CA GLY A 357 47.21 -30.51 19.59
C GLY A 357 47.40 -30.01 21.04
N GLY A 358 46.59 -30.50 21.99
CA GLY A 358 47.01 -30.62 23.40
C GLY A 358 46.26 -29.82 24.49
N ALA A 359 45.42 -30.53 25.24
CA ALA A 359 44.68 -30.17 26.46
C ALA A 359 45.48 -29.58 27.64
N ALA A 360 44.82 -28.78 28.52
CA ALA A 360 44.39 -29.20 29.88
C ALA A 360 44.28 -28.03 30.91
N ALA A 361 43.28 -28.19 31.80
CA ALA A 361 43.23 -27.76 33.22
C ALA A 361 42.99 -26.28 33.62
N GLY A 362 41.72 -25.99 33.96
CA GLY A 362 41.27 -25.75 35.34
C GLY A 362 41.59 -24.43 36.07
N LYS A 363 40.55 -23.62 36.33
CA LYS A 363 40.19 -23.14 37.69
C LYS A 363 38.85 -22.40 37.73
N ARG A 364 37.98 -22.82 38.67
CA ARG A 364 36.80 -22.10 39.17
C ARG A 364 37.25 -20.88 39.99
N MET A 365 36.52 -19.77 39.92
CA MET A 365 36.08 -19.06 41.13
C MET A 365 34.84 -18.19 40.84
N ILE A 366 33.97 -18.19 41.83
CA ILE A 366 32.61 -17.62 41.91
C ILE A 366 32.71 -16.21 42.54
N VAL A 367 32.01 -15.22 41.97
CA VAL A 367 31.04 -14.21 42.53
C VAL A 367 31.21 -13.82 44.04
N PRO A 368 30.98 -12.58 44.56
CA PRO A 368 29.93 -11.62 44.19
C PRO A 368 30.26 -10.11 44.15
N ASN A 369 29.28 -9.44 43.52
CA ASN A 369 28.91 -8.03 43.54
C ASN A 369 28.52 -7.51 44.94
N PRO A 370 28.69 -6.21 45.23
CA PRO A 370 27.73 -5.40 45.99
C PRO A 370 26.73 -4.69 45.07
#